data_AF-A0A672QRH4-F1
#
_entry.id   AF-A0A672QRH4-F1
#
_cell.length_a   1.000
_cell.length_b   1.000
_cell.length_c   1.000
_cell.angle_alpha   90.00
_cell.angle_beta   90.00
_cell.angle_gamma   90.00
#
_symmetry.space_group_name_H-M   'P 1'
#
loop_
_entity.id
_entity.type
_entity.pdbx_description
1 polymer ?
#
loop_
_entity_poly.entity_id
_entity_poly.type
_entity_poly.pdbx_seq_one_letter_code
_entity_poly.pdbx_strand_id
1 'polypeptide(L)'
;MDYKIEDLKLLAKIQALEIRSQALLNQEECDGPLLARCAQLLFGRPEGELSSSTELKNLLRTGLPREYRARVWRFIIQTRTKSLKERQPDRYQELCEKSRTSPHLVPRQIQLDLDRTLTSNQYFSPPSSPLIQKLERVLQAFSWQNPTIGYQCILLIFMKHDLYLMILTHTMYFWLLLQIYPCDL
;
A
#
# COMPACT_ATOMS: atom_id res chain seq x y z
N MET A 1 49.22 -11.64 11.62
CA MET A 1 48.99 -10.18 11.79
C MET A 1 47.64 -9.77 11.20
N ASP A 2 47.21 -10.33 10.07
CA ASP A 2 45.89 -10.04 9.48
C ASP A 2 44.67 -10.36 10.36
N TYR A 3 44.69 -11.50 11.07
CA TYR A 3 43.57 -11.90 11.93
C TYR A 3 43.18 -10.85 12.99
N LYS A 4 44.17 -10.13 13.55
CA LYS A 4 43.89 -9.06 14.53
C LYS A 4 43.22 -7.85 13.89
N ILE A 5 43.54 -7.55 12.63
CA ILE A 5 42.97 -6.42 11.90
C ILE A 5 41.54 -6.74 11.47
N GLU A 6 41.28 -7.98 11.07
CA GLU A 6 39.92 -8.46 10.74
C GLU A 6 39.01 -8.46 11.97
N ASP A 7 39.52 -8.91 13.12
CA ASP A 7 38.77 -8.93 14.38
C ASP A 7 38.41 -7.51 14.85
N LEU A 8 39.34 -6.55 14.74
CA LEU A 8 39.06 -5.14 15.01
C LEU A 8 38.02 -4.54 14.05
N LYS A 9 38.06 -4.90 12.76
CA LYS A 9 37.04 -4.47 11.78
C LYS A 9 35.67 -5.06 12.10
N LEU A 10 35.62 -6.30 12.58
CA LEU A 10 34.37 -6.95 12.98
C LEU A 10 33.76 -6.28 14.21
N LEU A 11 34.58 -6.02 15.23
CA LEU A 11 34.15 -5.30 16.45
C LEU A 11 33.63 -3.90 16.13
N ALA A 12 34.30 -3.16 15.24
CA ALA A 12 33.84 -1.85 14.80
C ALA A 12 32.48 -1.90 14.09
N LYS A 13 32.23 -2.94 13.27
CA LYS A 13 30.91 -3.15 12.64
C LYS A 13 29.83 -3.49 13.66
N ILE A 14 30.13 -4.34 14.64
CA ILE A 14 29.18 -4.71 15.70
C ILE A 14 28.77 -3.46 16.49
N GLN A 15 29.74 -2.64 16.91
CA GLN A 15 29.46 -1.39 17.62
C GLN A 15 28.65 -0.40 16.78
N ALA A 16 28.98 -0.25 15.50
CA ALA A 16 28.22 0.62 14.60
C ALA A 16 26.75 0.16 14.45
N LEU A 17 26.53 -1.16 14.39
CA LEU A 17 25.18 -1.73 14.35
C LEU A 17 24.43 -1.56 15.66
N GLU A 18 25.08 -1.72 16.81
CA GLU A 18 24.47 -1.49 18.13
C GLU A 18 24.05 -0.03 18.32
N ILE A 19 24.94 0.92 17.98
CA ILE A 19 24.63 2.36 18.02
C ILE A 19 23.43 2.67 17.12
N ARG A 20 23.40 2.10 15.91
CA ARG A 20 22.27 2.28 14.99
C ARG A 20 20.99 1.64 15.52
N SER A 21 21.07 0.47 16.15
CA SER A 21 19.92 -0.20 16.76
C SER A 21 19.35 0.62 17.90
N GLN A 22 20.19 1.15 18.79
CA GLN A 22 19.77 2.01 19.90
C GLN A 22 19.16 3.33 19.39
N ALA A 23 19.73 3.93 18.34
CA ALA A 23 19.17 5.12 17.72
C ALA A 23 17.77 4.88 17.12
N LEU A 24 17.54 3.70 16.51
CA LEU A 24 16.22 3.32 15.99
C LEU A 24 15.20 3.10 17.11
N LEU A 25 15.59 2.45 18.22
CA LEU A 25 14.73 2.26 19.39
C LEU A 25 14.36 3.60 20.05
N ASN A 26 15.32 4.51 20.19
CA ASN A 26 15.06 5.85 20.74
C ASN A 26 14.20 6.70 19.79
N GLN A 27 14.29 6.47 18.48
CA GLN A 27 13.40 7.10 17.50
C GLN A 27 11.96 6.60 17.66
N GLU A 28 11.74 5.32 18.00
CA GLU A 28 10.42 4.79 18.35
C GLU A 28 9.86 5.41 19.65
N GLU A 29 10.71 5.74 20.64
CA GLU A 29 10.27 6.50 21.84
C GLU A 29 9.90 7.96 21.53
N CYS A 30 10.57 8.61 20.56
CA CYS A 30 10.27 9.99 20.16
C CYS A 30 8.90 10.13 19.47
N ASP A 31 8.34 9.04 18.94
CA ASP A 31 6.98 9.01 18.39
C ASP A 31 5.88 9.02 19.47
N GLY A 32 6.22 8.89 20.76
CA GLY A 32 5.27 8.85 21.88
C GLY A 32 4.24 9.99 21.90
N PRO A 33 4.63 11.27 21.75
CA PRO A 33 3.69 12.39 21.67
C PRO A 33 2.80 12.34 20.42
N LEU A 34 3.33 11.87 19.28
CA LEU A 34 2.55 11.70 18.04
C LEU A 34 1.54 10.55 18.16
N LEU A 35 1.95 9.44 18.79
CA LEU A 35 1.09 8.31 19.12
C LEU A 35 -0.04 8.73 20.05
N ALA A 36 0.26 9.49 21.12
CA ALA A 36 -0.74 10.01 22.03
C ALA A 36 -1.76 10.93 21.34
N ARG A 37 -1.29 11.80 20.44
CA ARG A 37 -2.18 12.67 19.62
C ARG A 37 -3.02 11.86 18.64
N CYS A 38 -2.43 10.88 17.96
CA CYS A 38 -3.17 9.96 17.08
C CYS A 38 -4.21 9.18 17.87
N ALA A 39 -3.87 8.69 19.07
CA ALA A 39 -4.80 8.04 19.97
C ALA A 39 -5.94 9.01 20.32
N GLN A 40 -5.69 10.23 20.79
CA GLN A 40 -6.76 11.17 21.14
C GLN A 40 -7.73 11.45 19.98
N LEU A 41 -7.22 11.61 18.76
CA LEU A 41 -8.05 11.88 17.57
C LEU A 41 -8.79 10.65 17.05
N LEU A 42 -8.20 9.47 17.17
CA LEU A 42 -8.68 8.24 16.55
C LEU A 42 -9.28 7.25 17.57
N PHE A 43 -9.11 7.43 18.87
CA PHE A 43 -9.57 6.49 19.88
C PHE A 43 -11.10 6.49 19.97
N GLY A 44 -11.71 5.30 20.01
CA GLY A 44 -13.16 5.12 20.13
C GLY A 44 -14.01 5.47 18.90
N ARG A 45 -13.49 6.17 17.88
CA ARG A 45 -14.28 6.56 16.70
C ARG A 45 -14.30 5.46 15.63
N PRO A 46 -15.44 4.92 15.18
CA PRO A 46 -15.44 4.02 14.04
C PRO A 46 -14.89 4.73 12.79
N GLU A 47 -14.34 3.96 11.84
CA GLU A 47 -13.67 4.50 10.64
C GLU A 47 -14.57 5.43 9.81
N GLY A 48 -15.89 5.27 9.88
CA GLY A 48 -16.88 6.11 9.20
C GLY A 48 -17.21 7.44 9.88
N GLU A 49 -16.76 7.67 11.12
CA GLU A 49 -17.02 8.91 11.89
C GLU A 49 -15.81 9.85 11.96
N LEU A 50 -14.70 9.46 11.35
CA LEU A 50 -13.56 10.34 11.18
C LEU A 50 -13.97 11.49 10.26
N SER A 51 -13.53 12.70 10.56
CA SER A 51 -13.80 13.89 9.77
C SER A 51 -12.50 14.53 9.30
N SER A 52 -12.54 15.18 8.14
CA SER A 52 -11.38 15.92 7.62
C SER A 52 -11.12 17.16 8.47
N SER A 53 -10.41 17.01 9.58
CA SER A 53 -9.99 18.12 10.43
C SER A 53 -8.62 18.69 10.00
N THR A 54 -8.36 19.96 10.33
CA THR A 54 -7.04 20.58 10.15
C THR A 54 -5.97 19.81 10.92
N GLU A 55 -6.34 19.24 12.06
CA GLU A 55 -5.47 18.45 12.91
C GLU A 55 -5.03 17.14 12.26
N LEU A 56 -5.96 16.41 11.62
CA LEU A 56 -5.63 15.21 10.85
C LEU A 56 -4.69 15.53 9.69
N LYS A 57 -4.91 16.65 9.00
CA LYS A 57 -4.01 17.11 7.92
C LYS A 57 -2.60 17.43 8.43
N ASN A 58 -2.50 17.98 9.63
CA ASN A 58 -1.21 18.25 10.25
C ASN A 58 -0.49 16.95 10.64
N LEU A 59 -1.21 15.97 11.21
CA LEU A 59 -0.66 14.64 11.49
C LEU A 59 -0.13 13.92 10.24
N LEU A 60 -0.85 14.05 9.12
CA LEU A 60 -0.40 13.49 7.85
C LEU A 60 0.90 14.11 7.35
N ARG A 61 1.12 15.42 7.59
CA ARG A 61 2.34 16.12 7.20
C ARG A 61 3.52 15.83 8.13
N THR A 62 3.26 15.68 9.43
CA THR A 62 4.31 15.32 10.41
C THR A 62 4.73 13.86 10.30
N GLY A 63 3.88 13.01 9.72
CA GLY A 63 4.11 11.58 9.60
C GLY A 63 3.22 10.80 10.56
N LEU A 64 2.64 9.71 10.05
CA LEU A 64 1.81 8.82 10.84
C LEU A 64 2.64 7.66 11.41
N PRO A 65 2.45 7.31 12.68
CA PRO A 65 2.98 6.07 13.24
C PRO A 65 2.42 4.85 12.50
N ARG A 66 3.23 3.78 12.41
CA ARG A 66 2.92 2.58 11.61
C ARG A 66 1.55 1.98 11.94
N GLU A 67 1.18 1.96 13.21
CA GLU A 67 -0.06 1.40 13.75
C GLU A 67 -1.31 2.10 13.22
N TYR A 68 -1.27 3.44 13.11
CA TYR A 68 -2.42 4.25 12.70
C TYR A 68 -2.47 4.48 11.19
N ARG A 69 -1.36 4.28 10.46
CA ARG A 69 -1.32 4.41 8.99
C ARG A 69 -2.46 3.65 8.34
N ALA A 70 -2.64 2.39 8.73
CA ALA A 70 -3.61 1.52 8.09
C ALA A 70 -5.03 2.08 8.11
N ARG A 71 -5.43 2.52 9.31
CA ARG A 71 -6.75 3.06 9.60
C ARG A 71 -6.98 4.43 8.96
N VAL A 72 -6.00 5.32 9.07
CA VAL A 72 -6.11 6.68 8.51
C VAL A 72 -6.15 6.63 6.99
N TRP A 73 -5.33 5.81 6.34
CA TRP A 73 -5.37 5.64 4.89
C TRP A 73 -6.73 5.11 4.42
N ARG A 74 -7.25 4.09 5.10
CA ARG A 74 -8.57 3.53 4.80
C ARG A 74 -9.66 4.59 4.86
N PHE A 75 -9.66 5.41 5.92
CA PHE A 75 -10.58 6.53 6.07
C PHE A 75 -10.46 7.56 4.93
N ILE A 76 -9.23 7.97 4.59
CA ILE A 76 -8.99 8.93 3.51
C ILE A 76 -9.54 8.40 2.19
N ILE A 77 -9.25 7.14 1.85
CA ILE A 77 -9.70 6.51 0.62
C ILE A 77 -11.23 6.46 0.60
N GLN A 78 -11.86 5.92 1.65
CA GLN A 78 -13.31 5.84 1.76
C GLN A 78 -13.96 7.20 1.58
N THR A 79 -13.43 8.24 2.23
CA THR A 79 -13.94 9.61 2.12
C THR A 79 -13.80 10.17 0.71
N ARG A 80 -12.65 9.96 0.08
CA ARG A 80 -12.36 10.47 -1.27
C ARG A 80 -13.13 9.74 -2.36
N THR A 81 -13.37 8.44 -2.20
CA THR A 81 -14.04 7.61 -3.19
C THR A 81 -15.54 7.46 -2.93
N LYS A 82 -16.08 8.03 -1.84
CA LYS A 82 -17.48 7.89 -1.43
C LYS A 82 -18.44 8.29 -2.54
N SER A 83 -18.26 9.49 -3.09
CA SER A 83 -19.11 10.03 -4.16
C SER A 83 -19.05 9.18 -5.44
N LEU A 84 -17.87 8.68 -5.80
CA LEU A 84 -17.69 7.82 -6.96
C LEU A 84 -18.40 6.46 -6.76
N LYS A 85 -18.25 5.87 -5.58
CA LYS A 85 -18.89 4.61 -5.23
C LYS A 85 -20.43 4.74 -5.15
N GLU A 86 -20.94 5.85 -4.65
CA GLU A 86 -22.38 6.13 -4.61
C GLU A 86 -22.97 6.31 -6.01
N ARG A 87 -22.22 6.92 -6.94
CA ARG A 87 -22.65 7.07 -8.34
C ARG A 87 -22.70 5.74 -9.10
N GLN A 88 -21.83 4.79 -8.75
CA GLN A 88 -21.63 3.56 -9.52
C GLN A 88 -21.31 2.35 -8.63
N PRO A 89 -22.22 1.93 -7.74
CA PRO A 89 -21.92 0.92 -6.72
C PRO A 89 -21.46 -0.43 -7.29
N ASP A 90 -21.99 -0.83 -8.44
CA ASP A 90 -21.79 -2.16 -9.03
C ASP A 90 -20.64 -2.23 -10.04
N ARG A 91 -20.01 -1.09 -10.38
CA ARG A 91 -19.00 -0.99 -11.45
C ARG A 91 -17.81 -1.93 -11.24
N TYR A 92 -17.36 -2.11 -10.00
CA TYR A 92 -16.27 -3.06 -9.71
C TYR A 92 -16.68 -4.50 -10.01
N GLN A 93 -17.90 -4.90 -9.64
CA GLN A 93 -18.40 -6.25 -9.86
C GLN A 93 -18.62 -6.52 -11.35
N GLU A 94 -19.24 -5.57 -12.07
CA GLU A 94 -19.43 -5.67 -13.51
C GLU A 94 -18.12 -5.84 -14.28
N LEU A 95 -17.07 -5.07 -13.91
CA LEU A 95 -15.75 -5.20 -14.53
C LEU A 95 -15.09 -6.54 -14.21
N CYS A 96 -15.25 -7.05 -12.99
CA CYS A 96 -14.78 -8.38 -12.63
C CYS A 96 -15.49 -9.50 -13.39
N GLU A 97 -16.79 -9.34 -13.69
CA GLU A 97 -17.57 -10.31 -14.46
C GLU A 97 -17.21 -10.26 -15.95
N LYS A 98 -17.08 -9.05 -16.51
CA LYS A 98 -16.60 -8.83 -17.89
C LYS A 98 -15.18 -9.39 -18.09
N SER A 99 -14.32 -9.27 -17.08
CA SER A 99 -12.96 -9.79 -17.16
C SER A 99 -12.87 -11.32 -17.15
N ARG A 100 -13.88 -12.01 -16.61
CA ARG A 100 -13.96 -13.48 -16.60
C ARG A 100 -14.50 -14.05 -17.91
N THR A 101 -15.36 -13.31 -18.61
CA THR A 101 -16.08 -13.81 -19.79
C THR A 101 -15.34 -13.54 -21.11
N SER A 102 -14.29 -12.72 -21.11
CA SER A 102 -13.54 -12.39 -22.33
C SER A 102 -12.07 -12.84 -22.27
N PRO A 103 -11.59 -13.63 -23.26
CA PRO A 103 -10.22 -14.11 -23.32
C PRO A 103 -9.30 -13.00 -23.84
N HIS A 104 -8.81 -12.13 -22.96
CA HIS A 104 -7.85 -11.10 -23.33
C HIS A 104 -6.39 -11.62 -23.27
N LEU A 105 -5.49 -11.06 -24.08
CA LEU A 105 -4.03 -11.31 -24.02
C LEU A 105 -3.34 -10.69 -22.78
N VAL A 106 -4.05 -9.79 -22.08
CA VAL A 106 -3.58 -9.00 -20.95
C VAL A 106 -3.29 -9.83 -19.68
N PRO A 107 -4.10 -10.84 -19.29
CA PRO A 107 -3.79 -11.68 -18.13
C PRO A 107 -2.42 -12.38 -18.18
N ARG A 108 -1.98 -12.90 -19.35
CA ARG A 108 -0.64 -13.50 -19.47
C ARG A 108 0.48 -12.48 -19.27
N GLN A 109 0.30 -11.27 -19.80
CA GLN A 109 1.29 -10.21 -19.66
C GLN A 109 1.35 -9.68 -18.22
N ILE A 110 0.20 -9.56 -17.55
CA ILE A 110 0.12 -9.22 -16.12
C ILE A 110 0.83 -10.28 -15.29
N GLN A 111 0.59 -11.57 -15.53
CA GLN A 111 1.27 -12.65 -14.80
C GLN A 111 2.79 -12.61 -14.98
N LEU A 112 3.27 -12.42 -16.21
CA LEU A 112 4.71 -12.32 -16.49
C LEU A 112 5.37 -11.12 -15.79
N ASP A 113 4.69 -9.97 -15.76
CA ASP A 113 5.22 -8.78 -15.09
C ASP A 113 5.09 -8.90 -13.57
N LEU A 114 4.06 -9.55 -13.04
CA LEU A 114 3.97 -9.89 -11.62
C LEU A 114 5.14 -10.81 -11.20
N ASP A 115 5.43 -11.86 -11.96
CA ASP A 115 6.53 -12.78 -11.67
C ASP A 115 7.91 -12.10 -11.72
N ARG A 116 8.12 -11.21 -12.69
CA ARG A 116 9.37 -10.43 -12.81
C ARG A 116 9.56 -9.40 -11.70
N THR A 117 8.46 -8.87 -11.18
CA THR A 117 8.49 -7.70 -10.33
C THR A 117 8.35 -8.07 -8.85
N LEU A 118 7.63 -9.15 -8.54
CA LEU A 118 7.38 -9.63 -7.17
C LEU A 118 8.37 -10.71 -6.69
N THR A 119 9.25 -11.21 -7.55
CA THR A 119 10.25 -12.25 -7.21
C THR A 119 11.22 -11.83 -6.10
N SER A 120 11.42 -10.53 -5.88
CA SER A 120 12.28 -10.00 -4.80
C SER A 120 11.52 -9.69 -3.50
N ASN A 121 10.19 -9.76 -3.49
CA ASN A 121 9.38 -9.29 -2.37
C ASN A 121 8.91 -10.48 -1.49
N GLN A 122 9.36 -10.50 -0.23
CA GLN A 122 9.10 -11.56 0.75
C GLN A 122 7.60 -11.86 0.96
N TYR A 123 6.71 -10.91 0.67
CA TYR A 123 5.27 -11.06 0.87
C TYR A 123 4.54 -11.79 -0.28
N PHE A 124 5.23 -11.99 -1.41
CA PHE A 124 4.68 -12.59 -2.63
C PHE A 124 5.35 -13.92 -2.99
N SER A 125 6.24 -14.41 -2.14
CA SER A 125 6.75 -15.77 -2.21
C SER A 125 5.95 -16.63 -1.24
N PRO A 126 5.22 -17.70 -1.66
CA PRO A 126 5.24 -18.38 -2.95
C PRO A 126 4.22 -17.85 -4.00
N PRO A 127 4.41 -18.17 -5.30
CA PRO A 127 3.59 -17.71 -6.43
C PRO A 127 2.10 -18.11 -6.38
N SER A 128 1.70 -18.99 -5.47
CA SER A 128 0.29 -19.33 -5.21
C SER A 128 -0.35 -18.49 -4.10
N SER A 129 0.29 -17.41 -3.66
CA SER A 129 -0.25 -16.54 -2.61
C SER A 129 -1.62 -15.98 -3.02
N PRO A 130 -2.65 -16.07 -2.15
CA PRO A 130 -3.97 -15.49 -2.41
C PRO A 130 -3.92 -13.96 -2.62
N LEU A 131 -2.82 -13.31 -2.22
CA LEU A 131 -2.58 -11.89 -2.49
C LEU A 131 -2.31 -11.62 -3.98
N ILE A 132 -1.58 -12.52 -4.65
CA ILE A 132 -1.28 -12.43 -6.08
C ILE A 132 -2.59 -12.52 -6.88
N GLN A 133 -3.47 -13.47 -6.53
CA GLN A 133 -4.78 -13.60 -7.19
C GLN A 133 -5.68 -12.37 -6.98
N LYS A 134 -5.65 -11.75 -5.78
CA LYS A 134 -6.39 -10.51 -5.53
C LYS A 134 -5.84 -9.36 -6.36
N LEU A 135 -4.52 -9.25 -6.45
CA LEU A 135 -3.84 -8.23 -7.22
C LEU A 135 -4.14 -8.36 -8.72
N GLU A 136 -4.04 -9.57 -9.26
CA GLU A 136 -4.37 -9.90 -10.64
C GLU A 136 -5.80 -9.46 -10.99
N ARG A 137 -6.79 -9.76 -10.12
CA ARG A 137 -8.19 -9.34 -10.34
C ARG A 137 -8.34 -7.83 -10.43
N VAL A 138 -7.67 -7.07 -9.57
CA VAL A 138 -7.80 -5.61 -9.57
C VAL A 138 -7.09 -4.99 -10.78
N LEU A 139 -5.90 -5.47 -11.12
CA LEU A 139 -5.17 -5.06 -12.32
C LEU A 139 -5.97 -5.35 -13.58
N GLN A 140 -6.60 -6.53 -13.65
CA GLN A 140 -7.45 -6.92 -14.75
C GLN A 140 -8.67 -5.99 -14.85
N ALA A 141 -9.41 -5.78 -13.75
CA ALA A 141 -10.57 -4.88 -13.74
C ALA A 141 -10.20 -3.45 -14.17
N PHE A 142 -9.02 -2.96 -13.79
CA PHE A 142 -8.56 -1.64 -14.22
C PHE A 142 -8.15 -1.61 -15.70
N SER A 143 -7.52 -2.67 -16.22
CA SER A 143 -7.14 -2.74 -17.64
C SER A 143 -8.35 -2.66 -18.59
N TRP A 144 -9.50 -3.19 -18.16
CA TRP A 144 -10.79 -3.04 -18.87
C TRP A 144 -11.32 -1.61 -18.85
N GLN A 145 -10.97 -0.86 -17.81
CA GLN A 145 -11.49 0.47 -17.56
C GLN A 145 -10.67 1.55 -18.28
N ASN A 146 -9.37 1.35 -18.43
CA ASN A 146 -8.45 2.30 -19.06
C ASN A 146 -7.43 1.55 -19.93
N PRO A 147 -7.79 1.17 -21.18
CA PRO A 147 -6.87 0.50 -22.08
C PRO A 147 -5.66 1.37 -22.48
N THR A 148 -5.79 2.70 -22.40
CA THR A 148 -4.78 3.69 -22.85
C THR A 148 -3.64 3.93 -21.86
N ILE A 149 -3.92 3.90 -20.55
CA ILE A 149 -2.91 4.13 -19.49
C ILE A 149 -2.01 2.90 -19.29
N GLY A 150 -2.50 1.73 -19.70
CA GLY A 150 -1.78 0.46 -19.59
C GLY A 150 -1.65 -0.04 -18.14
N TYR A 151 -1.36 -1.33 -18.00
CA TYR A 151 -1.23 -2.01 -16.70
C TYR A 151 0.14 -1.73 -16.04
N GLN A 152 1.15 -1.26 -16.79
CA GLN A 152 2.51 -1.01 -16.29
C GLN A 152 2.58 0.17 -15.30
N CYS A 153 1.78 1.22 -15.51
CA CYS A 153 1.76 2.39 -14.60
C CYS A 153 1.25 2.02 -13.20
N ILE A 154 0.33 1.06 -13.10
CA ILE A 154 -0.24 0.61 -11.82
C ILE A 154 0.70 -0.35 -11.10
N LEU A 155 1.35 -1.26 -11.82
CA LEU A 155 2.39 -2.11 -11.26
C LEU A 155 3.50 -1.25 -10.61
N LEU A 156 3.90 -0.15 -11.23
CA LEU A 156 4.89 0.78 -10.67
C LEU A 156 4.43 1.47 -9.38
N ILE A 157 3.13 1.77 -9.22
CA ILE A 157 2.56 2.31 -7.97
C ILE A 157 2.55 1.24 -6.87
N PHE A 158 2.22 0.00 -7.21
CA PHE A 158 2.30 -1.12 -6.28
C PHE A 158 3.71 -1.35 -5.76
N MET A 159 4.70 -1.26 -6.66
CA MET A 159 6.10 -1.54 -6.34
C MET A 159 6.81 -0.44 -5.57
N LYS A 160 6.46 0.83 -5.81
CA LYS A 160 7.06 1.95 -5.08
C LYS A 160 6.66 2.01 -3.61
N HIS A 161 5.67 1.23 -3.20
CA HIS A 161 5.10 1.30 -1.88
C HIS A 161 4.89 -0.12 -1.34
N ASP A 162 5.98 -0.75 -0.86
CA ASP A 162 5.99 -2.01 -0.07
C ASP A 162 4.90 -2.07 1.02
N LEU A 163 4.32 -0.92 1.37
CA LEU A 163 3.38 -0.70 2.45
C LEU A 163 1.89 -0.68 2.03
N TYR A 164 1.55 -0.58 0.74
CA TYR A 164 0.15 -0.27 0.35
C TYR A 164 -0.78 -1.49 0.26
N LEU A 165 -0.27 -2.65 -0.16
CA LEU A 165 -1.11 -3.83 -0.39
C LEU A 165 -1.59 -4.50 0.91
N MET A 166 -0.84 -4.38 2.00
CA MET A 166 -1.19 -5.06 3.27
C MET A 166 -2.38 -4.40 4.00
N ILE A 167 -2.67 -3.13 3.68
CA ILE A 167 -3.58 -2.30 4.48
C ILE A 167 -5.00 -2.23 3.90
N LEU A 168 -5.14 -2.46 2.59
CA LEU A 168 -6.35 -2.12 1.85
C LEU A 168 -7.00 -3.34 1.21
N THR A 169 -8.32 -3.40 1.32
CA THR A 169 -9.13 -4.38 0.59
C THR A 169 -9.03 -4.11 -0.91
N HIS A 170 -9.02 -5.17 -1.72
CA HIS A 170 -8.98 -5.11 -3.19
C HIS A 170 -9.97 -4.08 -3.80
N THR A 171 -11.18 -3.99 -3.24
CA THR A 171 -12.19 -3.02 -3.66
C THR A 171 -11.75 -1.57 -3.42
N MET A 172 -11.14 -1.27 -2.27
CA MET A 172 -10.67 0.09 -1.95
C MET A 172 -9.56 0.54 -2.90
N TYR A 173 -8.66 -0.39 -3.24
CA TYR A 173 -7.59 -0.11 -4.18
C TYR A 173 -8.13 0.23 -5.57
N PHE A 174 -9.12 -0.52 -6.05
CA PHE A 174 -9.79 -0.22 -7.33
C PHE A 174 -10.40 1.19 -7.34
N TRP A 175 -11.18 1.55 -6.31
CA TRP A 175 -11.80 2.86 -6.23
C TRP A 175 -10.79 4.00 -6.14
N LEU A 176 -9.69 3.80 -5.42
CA LEU A 176 -8.61 4.76 -5.37
C LEU A 176 -7.98 4.97 -6.75
N LEU A 177 -7.67 3.90 -7.46
CA LEU A 177 -7.07 3.99 -8.79
C LEU A 177 -7.97 4.76 -9.75
N LEU A 178 -9.29 4.49 -9.73
CA LEU A 178 -10.26 5.26 -10.52
C LEU A 178 -10.27 6.75 -10.16
N GLN A 179 -10.12 7.08 -8.87
CA GLN A 179 -10.09 8.47 -8.42
C GLN A 179 -8.80 9.20 -8.83
N ILE A 180 -7.66 8.50 -8.88
CA ILE A 180 -6.36 9.06 -9.30
C ILE A 180 -6.28 9.14 -10.82
N TYR A 181 -6.82 8.15 -11.51
CA TYR A 181 -6.83 8.00 -12.96
C TYR A 181 -8.28 7.97 -13.46
N PRO A 182 -9.01 9.10 -13.40
CA PRO A 182 -10.33 9.18 -13.97
C PRO A 182 -10.26 8.92 -15.48
N CYS A 183 -11.18 8.12 -15.99
CA CYS A 183 -11.38 8.03 -17.43
C CYS A 183 -11.97 9.36 -17.88
N ASP A 184 -11.19 10.18 -18.58
CA ASP A 184 -11.78 11.23 -19.41
C ASP A 184 -12.54 10.51 -20.54
N LEU A 185 -13.87 10.63 -20.52
CA LEU A 185 -14.79 10.22 -21.59
C LEU A 185 -14.79 11.29 -22.68
#